data_AF-A0A0A0JBI5-F1
#
_entry.id   AF-A0A0A0JBI5-F1
#
_cell.length_a   1.000
_cell.length_b   1.000
_cell.length_c   1.000
_cell.angle_alpha   90.00
_cell.angle_beta   90.00
_cell.angle_gamma   90.00
#
_symmetry.space_group_name_H-M   'P 1'
#
loop_
_entity.id
_entity.type
_entity.pdbx_description
1 polymer ?
#
loop_
_entity_poly.entity_id
_entity_poly.type
_entity_poly.pdbx_seq_one_letter_code
_entity_poly.pdbx_strand_id
1 'polypeptide(L)'
;MTPEQQGRERAEAFRLGHGLGVQPLPDLVALIEQTTDVDVAILQAGPDEHGMTMRDPLRAVTMIAVARTRNPMRQRSTLAHELAHVLFDDCSPPKPSGWSDRGPEEQRADSFARHLLVPIDGIRGVLTSREDLSEADLAGLVQRFQASPAIIAIQLNLAGYIDASRKQRWMALTAPALATRYGWADQYHALQSESDMHRAPQRLLARATTGYIESVVSLEAIARLRATTPEQVQADFDEAGITPSPTDTDLPWAAADDLPAGDNDFSDLDALDEPPGTS
;
A
#
# COMPACT_ATOMS: atom_id res chain seq x y z
N MET A 1 -11.63 27.47 7.65
CA MET A 1 -10.51 26.57 7.97
C MET A 1 -9.62 26.50 6.74
N THR A 2 -8.31 26.73 6.88
CA THR A 2 -7.38 26.65 5.73
C THR A 2 -7.10 25.18 5.36
N PRO A 3 -6.65 24.86 4.14
CA PRO A 3 -6.23 23.51 3.78
C PRO A 3 -5.18 22.91 4.73
N GLU A 4 -4.25 23.75 5.19
CA GLU A 4 -3.26 23.37 6.20
C GLU A 4 -3.90 22.96 7.54
N GLN A 5 -4.90 23.72 8.01
CA GLN A 5 -5.64 23.37 9.24
C GLN A 5 -6.43 22.07 9.06
N GLN A 6 -7.08 21.89 7.91
CA GLN A 6 -7.84 20.68 7.59
C GLN A 6 -6.94 19.43 7.59
N GLY A 7 -5.78 19.50 6.94
CA GLY A 7 -4.83 18.39 6.89
C GLY A 7 -4.32 18.01 8.27
N ARG A 8 -3.92 19.01 9.08
CA ARG A 8 -3.51 18.79 10.47
C ARG A 8 -4.60 18.14 11.31
N GLU A 9 -5.80 18.71 11.34
CA GLU A 9 -6.89 18.21 12.18
C GLU A 9 -7.29 16.79 11.79
N ARG A 10 -7.30 16.46 10.49
CA ARG A 10 -7.59 15.11 10.02
C ARG A 10 -6.50 14.11 10.40
N ALA A 11 -5.22 14.51 10.35
CA ALA A 11 -4.11 13.66 10.79
C ALA A 11 -4.15 13.40 12.30
N GLU A 12 -4.42 14.44 13.10
CA GLU A 12 -4.59 14.33 14.55
C GLU A 12 -5.78 13.41 14.90
N ALA A 13 -6.92 13.59 14.22
CA ALA A 13 -8.09 12.74 14.38
C ALA A 13 -7.81 11.28 13.97
N PHE A 14 -7.08 11.05 12.87
CA PHE A 14 -6.67 9.71 12.45
C PHE A 14 -5.78 9.04 13.50
N ARG A 15 -4.76 9.75 14.00
CA ARG A 15 -3.88 9.22 15.05
C ARG A 15 -4.64 8.92 16.34
N LEU A 16 -5.58 9.77 16.73
CA LEU A 16 -6.42 9.56 17.91
C LEU A 16 -7.37 8.36 17.72
N GLY A 17 -8.08 8.30 16.60
CA GLY A 17 -9.06 7.24 16.29
C GLY A 17 -8.45 5.84 16.22
N HIS A 18 -7.18 5.74 15.83
CA HIS A 18 -6.45 4.48 15.74
C HIS A 18 -5.45 4.25 16.87
N GLY A 19 -5.46 5.08 17.93
CA GLY A 19 -4.60 4.88 19.11
C GLY A 19 -3.09 4.97 18.84
N LEU A 20 -2.68 5.72 17.81
CA LEU A 20 -1.28 5.79 17.35
C LEU A 20 -0.38 6.64 18.27
N GLY A 21 -0.97 7.37 19.23
CA GLY A 21 -0.26 8.28 20.11
C GLY A 21 0.56 9.31 19.32
N VAL A 22 1.78 9.60 19.78
CA VAL A 22 2.71 10.57 19.16
C VAL A 22 4.02 9.94 18.67
N GLN A 23 4.13 8.61 18.72
CA GLN A 23 5.34 7.89 18.32
C GLN A 23 5.43 7.71 16.79
N PRO A 24 6.65 7.46 16.26
CA PRO A 24 6.85 7.12 14.85
C PRO A 24 5.99 5.93 14.41
N LEU A 25 5.53 5.97 13.16
CA LEU A 25 4.76 4.89 12.55
C LEU A 25 5.73 3.90 11.88
N PRO A 26 5.81 2.63 12.33
CA PRO A 26 6.78 1.67 11.80
C PRO A 26 6.43 1.26 10.35
N ASP A 27 5.41 0.43 10.17
CA ASP A 27 4.94 -0.02 8.84
C ASP A 27 3.66 0.73 8.46
N LEU A 28 3.80 1.75 7.60
CA LEU A 28 2.68 2.56 7.13
C LEU A 28 1.76 1.77 6.18
N VAL A 29 2.29 0.80 5.44
CA VAL A 29 1.49 -0.04 4.54
C VAL A 29 0.57 -0.92 5.37
N ALA A 30 1.11 -1.66 6.33
CA ALA A 30 0.30 -2.49 7.23
C ALA A 30 -0.69 -1.64 8.04
N LEU A 31 -0.28 -0.45 8.51
CA LEU A 31 -1.19 0.44 9.21
C LEU A 31 -2.41 0.80 8.35
N ILE A 32 -2.20 1.21 7.10
CA ILE A 32 -3.28 1.58 6.18
C ILE A 32 -4.20 0.37 5.96
N GLU A 33 -3.65 -0.78 5.59
CA GLU A 33 -4.44 -1.99 5.29
C GLU A 33 -5.21 -2.53 6.50
N GLN A 34 -4.73 -2.32 7.73
CA GLN A 34 -5.38 -2.81 8.95
C GLN A 34 -6.40 -1.84 9.54
N THR A 35 -6.24 -0.55 9.29
CA THR A 35 -7.09 0.51 9.88
C THR A 35 -8.12 1.07 8.90
N THR A 36 -7.97 0.77 7.62
CA THR A 36 -8.83 1.25 6.53
C THR A 36 -9.17 0.09 5.59
N ASP A 37 -10.21 0.25 4.77
CA ASP A 37 -10.57 -0.73 3.72
C ASP A 37 -9.80 -0.48 2.41
N VAL A 38 -8.55 -0.02 2.52
CA VAL A 38 -7.69 0.34 1.39
C VAL A 38 -6.61 -0.72 1.21
N ASP A 39 -6.54 -1.26 0.00
CA ASP A 39 -5.46 -2.15 -0.42
C ASP A 39 -4.23 -1.32 -0.80
N VAL A 40 -3.03 -1.72 -0.37
CA VAL A 40 -1.81 -0.94 -0.64
C VAL A 40 -0.79 -1.77 -1.40
N ALA A 41 -0.29 -1.23 -2.52
CA ALA A 41 0.71 -1.88 -3.35
C ALA A 41 1.98 -1.01 -3.48
N ILE A 42 3.15 -1.64 -3.35
CA ILE A 42 4.44 -1.06 -3.72
C ILE A 42 4.90 -1.73 -5.00
N LEU A 43 4.94 -0.97 -6.10
CA LEU A 43 5.11 -1.50 -7.46
C LEU A 43 6.27 -0.81 -8.18
N GLN A 44 6.78 -1.44 -9.24
CA GLN A 44 7.63 -0.75 -10.21
C GLN A 44 6.76 0.26 -11.00
N ALA A 45 7.15 1.52 -11.01
CA ALA A 45 6.47 2.58 -11.76
C ALA A 45 7.44 3.32 -12.68
N GLY A 46 6.89 4.09 -13.63
CA GLY A 46 7.67 5.00 -14.48
C GLY A 46 8.32 6.13 -13.68
N PRO A 47 9.30 6.86 -14.27
CA PRO A 47 10.09 7.87 -13.55
C PRO A 47 9.27 9.03 -12.96
N ASP A 48 8.12 9.35 -13.55
CA ASP A 48 7.26 10.49 -13.17
C ASP A 48 6.03 10.09 -12.34
N GLU A 49 5.89 8.81 -12.01
CA GLU A 49 4.81 8.29 -11.18
C GLU A 49 5.34 8.02 -9.78
N HIS A 50 4.73 8.64 -8.77
CA HIS A 50 5.23 8.58 -7.40
C HIS A 50 4.27 7.83 -6.50
N GLY A 51 2.99 8.15 -6.60
CA GLY A 51 1.87 7.46 -5.98
C GLY A 51 0.63 7.69 -6.82
N MET A 52 -0.34 6.80 -6.67
CA MET A 52 -1.66 6.93 -7.25
C MET A 52 -2.67 6.26 -6.35
N THR A 53 -3.78 6.94 -6.10
CA THR A 53 -4.96 6.38 -5.49
C THR A 53 -6.00 6.08 -6.56
N MET A 54 -6.56 4.86 -6.55
CA MET A 54 -7.60 4.42 -7.47
C MET A 54 -8.77 3.82 -6.70
N ARG A 55 -9.99 4.13 -7.13
CA ARG A 55 -11.22 3.54 -6.60
C ARG A 55 -11.94 2.79 -7.71
N ASP A 56 -12.19 1.50 -7.50
CA ASP A 56 -13.03 0.68 -8.37
C ASP A 56 -14.47 0.72 -7.81
N PRO A 57 -15.39 1.50 -8.43
CA PRO A 57 -16.75 1.63 -7.94
C PRO A 57 -17.58 0.36 -8.14
N LEU A 58 -17.21 -0.52 -9.09
CA LEU A 58 -17.94 -1.77 -9.34
C LEU A 58 -17.65 -2.81 -8.27
N ARG A 59 -16.41 -2.85 -7.79
CA ARG A 59 -15.95 -3.79 -6.76
C ARG A 59 -15.95 -3.21 -5.35
N ALA A 60 -16.25 -1.91 -5.22
CA ALA A 60 -16.15 -1.14 -3.99
C ALA A 60 -14.76 -1.28 -3.32
N VAL A 61 -13.70 -1.31 -4.13
CA VAL A 61 -12.30 -1.43 -3.66
C VAL A 61 -11.60 -0.09 -3.87
N THR A 62 -10.91 0.39 -2.83
CA THR A 62 -9.96 1.50 -2.95
C THR A 62 -8.54 0.95 -2.83
N MET A 63 -7.65 1.41 -3.70
CA MET A 63 -6.26 0.99 -3.73
C MET A 63 -5.33 2.21 -3.75
N ILE A 64 -4.25 2.14 -2.98
CA ILE A 64 -3.11 3.04 -3.07
C ILE A 64 -1.94 2.26 -3.69
N ALA A 65 -1.41 2.75 -4.81
CA ALA A 65 -0.21 2.23 -5.41
C ALA A 65 0.91 3.27 -5.28
N VAL A 66 2.07 2.87 -4.75
CA VAL A 66 3.24 3.74 -4.62
C VAL A 66 4.45 3.08 -5.28
N ALA A 67 5.30 3.87 -5.92
CA ALA A 67 6.49 3.35 -6.56
C ALA A 67 7.48 2.80 -5.51
N ARG A 68 8.09 1.64 -5.81
CA ARG A 68 9.32 1.23 -5.13
C ARG A 68 10.42 2.26 -5.40
N THR A 69 11.25 2.54 -4.40
CA THR A 69 12.27 3.58 -4.52
C THR A 69 13.40 3.39 -3.53
N ARG A 70 14.58 3.91 -3.86
CA ARG A 70 15.71 4.04 -2.94
C ARG A 70 15.62 5.28 -2.04
N ASN A 71 14.49 5.97 -2.02
CA ASN A 71 14.25 7.16 -1.21
C ASN A 71 13.14 6.87 -0.16
N PRO A 72 13.46 6.17 0.95
CA PRO A 72 12.45 5.65 1.88
C PRO A 72 11.57 6.75 2.49
N MET A 73 12.15 7.89 2.87
CA MET A 73 11.39 8.99 3.49
C MET A 73 10.39 9.62 2.51
N ARG A 74 10.72 9.59 1.21
CA ARG A 74 9.84 10.06 0.15
C ARG A 74 8.67 9.11 -0.05
N GLN A 75 8.94 7.80 -0.10
CA GLN A 75 7.90 6.78 -0.20
C GLN A 75 6.89 6.90 0.94
N ARG A 76 7.38 7.06 2.18
CA ARG A 76 6.53 7.23 3.37
C ARG A 76 5.66 8.48 3.27
N SER A 77 6.21 9.60 2.83
CA SER A 77 5.41 10.82 2.60
C SER A 77 4.38 10.66 1.49
N THR A 78 4.73 9.94 0.42
CA THR A 78 3.79 9.66 -0.67
C THR A 78 2.65 8.76 -0.21
N LEU A 79 2.93 7.66 0.50
CA LEU A 79 1.90 6.81 1.10
C LEU A 79 0.94 7.60 2.01
N ALA A 80 1.49 8.46 2.86
CA ALA A 80 0.68 9.29 3.75
C ALA A 80 -0.15 10.35 2.99
N HIS A 81 0.39 10.88 1.89
CA HIS A 81 -0.29 11.83 1.00
C HIS A 81 -1.45 11.15 0.25
N GLU A 82 -1.22 9.97 -0.34
CA GLU A 82 -2.28 9.18 -0.99
C GLU A 82 -3.39 8.78 0.00
N LEU A 83 -3.02 8.40 1.23
CA LEU A 83 -3.99 8.14 2.29
C LEU A 83 -4.86 9.39 2.57
N ALA A 84 -4.28 10.59 2.51
CA ALA A 84 -5.05 11.81 2.68
C ALA A 84 -6.14 11.93 1.61
N HIS A 85 -5.81 11.70 0.34
CA HIS A 85 -6.78 11.75 -0.75
C HIS A 85 -7.93 10.77 -0.53
N VAL A 86 -7.64 9.54 -0.09
CA VAL A 86 -8.69 8.58 0.30
C VAL A 86 -9.56 9.15 1.41
N LEU A 87 -8.95 9.63 2.49
CA LEU A 87 -9.68 10.05 3.69
C LEU A 87 -10.53 11.31 3.50
N PHE A 88 -10.21 12.13 2.49
CA PHE A 88 -10.97 13.31 2.10
C PHE A 88 -11.92 13.06 0.90
N ASP A 89 -11.93 11.83 0.34
CA ASP A 89 -12.65 11.47 -0.89
C ASP A 89 -12.26 12.34 -2.10
N ASP A 90 -10.98 12.77 -2.12
CA ASP A 90 -10.38 13.59 -3.18
C ASP A 90 -9.83 12.72 -4.33
N CYS A 91 -10.26 11.47 -4.48
CA CYS A 91 -9.74 10.52 -5.48
C CYS A 91 -10.18 10.80 -6.93
N SER A 92 -10.72 11.99 -7.20
CA SER A 92 -11.15 12.37 -8.55
C SER A 92 -9.93 12.62 -9.45
N PRO A 93 -10.01 12.29 -10.75
CA PRO A 93 -8.89 12.57 -11.66
C PRO A 93 -8.57 14.06 -11.64
N PRO A 94 -7.27 14.43 -11.65
CA PRO A 94 -6.87 15.82 -11.59
C PRO A 94 -7.56 16.59 -12.71
N LYS A 95 -8.26 17.66 -12.35
CA LYS A 95 -8.83 18.58 -13.34
C LYS A 95 -7.65 19.15 -14.15
N PRO A 96 -7.80 19.35 -15.48
CA PRO A 96 -6.79 20.02 -16.28
C PRO A 96 -6.81 21.52 -15.93
N SER A 97 -6.21 21.88 -14.79
CA SER A 97 -6.00 23.26 -14.38
C SER A 97 -4.51 23.57 -14.39
N GLY A 98 -4.17 24.71 -15.00
CA GLY A 98 -2.81 25.09 -15.36
C GLY A 98 -1.83 25.14 -14.19
N TRP A 99 -0.56 24.98 -14.57
CA TRP A 99 0.66 24.88 -13.79
C TRP A 99 1.04 26.09 -12.88
N SER A 100 0.11 26.76 -12.18
CA SER A 100 0.51 27.93 -11.39
C SER A 100 0.04 28.04 -9.94
N ASP A 101 -0.65 27.07 -9.37
CA ASP A 101 -0.72 26.94 -7.90
C ASP A 101 -1.17 25.53 -7.53
N ARG A 102 -0.49 24.88 -6.56
CA ARG A 102 -0.94 23.59 -6.05
C ARG A 102 -2.35 23.75 -5.48
N GLY A 103 -3.29 22.94 -5.94
CA GLY A 103 -4.68 23.01 -5.53
C GLY A 103 -4.85 22.89 -4.00
N PRO A 104 -5.95 23.39 -3.43
CA PRO A 104 -6.24 23.24 -2.00
C PRO A 104 -6.20 21.78 -1.51
N GLU A 105 -6.57 20.82 -2.36
CA GLU A 105 -6.52 19.37 -2.10
C GLU A 105 -5.08 18.89 -1.85
N GLU A 106 -4.15 19.24 -2.75
CA GLU A 106 -2.71 18.94 -2.61
C GLU A 106 -2.10 19.54 -1.35
N GLN A 107 -2.42 20.81 -1.04
CA GLN A 107 -1.93 21.49 0.16
C GLN A 107 -2.42 20.79 1.44
N ARG A 108 -3.68 20.35 1.42
CA ARG A 108 -4.30 19.58 2.51
C ARG A 108 -3.65 18.21 2.67
N ALA A 109 -3.42 17.48 1.58
CA ALA A 109 -2.77 16.18 1.58
C ALA A 109 -1.32 16.27 2.08
N ASP A 110 -0.56 17.26 1.60
CA ASP A 110 0.78 17.58 2.09
C ASP A 110 0.80 17.87 3.60
N SER A 111 -0.18 18.65 4.10
CA SER A 111 -0.29 18.96 5.52
C SER A 111 -0.66 17.73 6.35
N PHE A 112 -1.61 16.92 5.88
CA PHE A 112 -1.97 15.66 6.52
C PHE A 112 -0.76 14.73 6.64
N ALA A 113 -0.01 14.53 5.55
CA ALA A 113 1.16 13.66 5.53
C ALA A 113 2.22 14.10 6.55
N ARG A 114 2.51 15.40 6.65
CA ARG A 114 3.45 15.95 7.65
C ARG A 114 2.99 15.67 9.08
N HIS A 115 1.73 15.93 9.41
CA HIS A 115 1.21 15.76 10.76
C HIS A 115 0.97 14.30 11.15
N LEU A 116 0.65 13.44 10.18
CA LEU A 116 0.52 12.00 10.40
C LEU A 116 1.88 11.38 10.73
N LEU A 117 2.90 11.66 9.93
CA LEU A 117 4.24 11.09 10.08
C LEU A 117 4.99 11.71 11.27
N VAL A 118 4.83 13.01 11.47
CA VAL A 118 5.60 13.79 12.45
C VAL A 118 4.64 14.70 13.23
N PRO A 119 3.95 14.18 14.25
CA PRO A 119 3.05 14.99 15.07
C PRO A 119 3.85 16.03 15.87
N ILE A 120 3.32 17.26 15.97
CA ILE A 120 3.95 18.37 16.70
C ILE A 120 4.23 17.99 18.16
N ASP A 121 3.30 17.29 18.80
CA ASP A 121 3.48 16.83 20.19
C ASP A 121 4.54 15.73 20.30
N GLY A 122 4.76 14.96 19.24
CA GLY A 122 5.89 14.01 19.16
C GLY A 122 7.24 14.72 19.16
N ILE A 123 7.37 15.81 18.39
CA ILE A 123 8.57 16.66 18.41
C ILE A 123 8.79 17.25 19.82
N ARG A 124 7.75 17.81 20.42
CA ARG A 124 7.83 18.41 21.77
C ARG A 124 8.28 17.39 22.82
N GLY A 125 7.73 16.17 22.77
CA GLY A 125 8.10 15.08 23.66
C GLY A 125 9.58 14.64 23.53
N VAL A 126 10.17 14.77 22.34
CA VAL A 126 11.59 14.43 22.12
C VAL A 126 12.51 15.57 22.58
N LEU A 127 12.16 16.82 22.30
CA LEU A 127 13.06 17.95 22.51
C LEU A 127 13.06 18.52 23.93
N THR A 128 11.99 18.33 24.72
CA THR A 128 11.90 18.71 26.16
C THR A 128 12.54 20.08 26.48
N SER A 129 11.97 21.17 25.97
CA SER A 129 12.37 22.58 26.21
C SER A 129 13.77 23.01 25.75
N ARG A 130 14.41 22.32 24.80
CA ARG A 130 15.66 22.82 24.17
C ARG A 130 15.42 24.09 23.35
N GLU A 131 16.26 25.10 23.57
CA GLU A 131 16.16 26.41 22.89
C GLU A 131 17.02 26.54 21.63
N ASP A 132 18.18 25.86 21.54
CA ASP A 132 19.02 25.90 20.34
C ASP A 132 19.23 24.50 19.75
N LEU A 133 18.59 24.26 18.60
CA LEU A 133 18.64 22.97 17.91
C LEU A 133 19.81 22.90 16.93
N SER A 134 20.71 21.95 17.13
CA SER A 134 21.80 21.66 16.22
C SER A 134 21.32 20.85 15.00
N GLU A 135 22.19 20.72 13.98
CA GLU A 135 21.95 19.78 12.87
C GLU A 135 21.93 18.31 13.37
N ALA A 136 22.60 17.99 14.49
CA ALA A 136 22.52 16.67 15.10
C ALA A 136 21.11 16.37 15.64
N ASP A 137 20.43 17.37 16.20
CA ASP A 137 19.03 17.24 16.64
C ASP A 137 18.09 17.00 15.45
N LEU A 138 18.30 17.72 14.34
CA LEU A 138 17.59 17.45 13.08
C LEU A 138 17.81 16.02 12.61
N ALA A 139 19.06 15.55 12.60
CA ALA A 139 19.40 14.19 12.18
C ALA A 139 18.71 13.14 13.07
N GLY A 140 18.70 13.33 14.38
CA GLY A 140 18.01 12.45 15.32
C GLY A 140 16.49 12.40 15.09
N LEU A 141 15.87 13.54 14.77
CA LEU A 141 14.43 13.60 14.44
C LEU A 141 14.12 12.94 13.09
N VAL A 142 14.95 13.17 12.07
CA VAL A 142 14.85 12.49 10.76
C VAL A 142 14.95 10.98 10.92
N GLN A 143 15.93 10.50 11.70
CA GLN A 143 16.13 9.09 11.99
C GLN A 143 14.94 8.50 12.77
N ARG A 144 14.48 9.20 13.82
CA ARG A 144 13.40 8.73 14.70
C ARG A 144 12.07 8.61 13.96
N PHE A 145 11.64 9.66 13.28
CA PHE A 145 10.34 9.69 12.60
C PHE A 145 10.38 9.08 11.20
N GLN A 146 11.57 8.80 10.67
CA GLN A 146 11.79 8.31 9.30
C GLN A 146 11.08 9.21 8.28
N ALA A 147 11.29 10.52 8.42
CA ALA A 147 10.71 11.55 7.56
C ALA A 147 11.82 12.43 6.99
N SER A 148 11.56 13.09 5.86
CA SER A 148 12.59 13.89 5.18
C SER A 148 13.03 15.09 6.04
N PRO A 149 14.28 15.58 5.87
CA PRO A 149 14.72 16.80 6.54
C PRO A 149 13.78 17.99 6.31
N ALA A 150 13.18 18.07 5.11
CA ALA A 150 12.20 19.10 4.79
C ALA A 150 10.93 18.99 5.65
N ILE A 151 10.36 17.80 5.82
CA ILE A 151 9.19 17.59 6.68
C ILE A 151 9.51 17.97 8.12
N ILE A 152 10.65 17.49 8.65
CA ILE A 152 11.07 17.79 10.02
C ILE A 152 11.29 19.29 10.22
N ALA A 153 11.95 19.97 9.29
CA ALA A 153 12.19 21.41 9.35
C ALA A 153 10.89 22.22 9.33
N ILE A 154 9.91 21.82 8.52
CA ILE A 154 8.58 22.46 8.52
C ILE A 154 7.89 22.28 9.87
N GLN A 155 7.87 21.07 10.42
CA GLN A 155 7.21 20.80 11.70
C GLN A 155 7.91 21.48 12.88
N LEU A 156 9.25 21.58 12.86
CA LEU A 156 10.00 22.34 13.86
C LEU A 156 9.69 23.84 13.81
N ASN A 157 9.54 24.40 12.61
CA ASN A 157 9.15 25.80 12.44
C ASN A 157 7.71 26.05 12.93
N LEU A 158 6.78 25.14 12.61
CA LEU A 158 5.39 25.21 13.11
C LEU A 158 5.31 25.04 14.63
N ALA A 159 6.19 24.24 15.22
CA ALA A 159 6.30 24.06 16.66
C ALA A 159 7.02 25.23 17.38
N GLY A 160 7.60 26.17 16.63
CA GLY A 160 8.27 27.36 17.18
C GLY A 160 9.74 27.15 17.57
N TYR A 161 10.36 26.02 17.24
CA TYR A 161 11.76 25.74 17.61
C TYR A 161 12.79 26.38 16.68
N ILE A 162 12.41 26.68 15.44
CA ILE A 162 13.31 27.28 14.45
C ILE A 162 12.62 28.37 13.65
N ASP A 163 13.39 29.36 13.19
CA ASP A 163 12.92 30.43 12.31
C ASP A 163 12.82 29.97 10.84
N ALA A 164 12.30 30.86 9.99
CA ALA A 164 12.14 30.60 8.56
C ALA A 164 13.49 30.40 7.84
N SER A 165 14.53 31.11 8.26
CA SER A 165 15.87 31.05 7.65
C SER A 165 16.54 29.68 7.91
N ARG A 166 16.46 29.18 9.15
CA ARG A 166 16.95 27.86 9.55
C ARG A 166 16.13 26.76 8.91
N LYS A 167 14.80 26.92 8.81
CA LYS A 167 13.93 26.01 8.04
C LYS A 167 14.43 25.84 6.60
N GLN A 168 14.65 26.93 5.87
CA GLN A 168 15.11 26.85 4.47
C GLN A 168 16.47 26.14 4.34
N ARG A 169 17.43 26.45 5.22
CA ARG A 169 18.73 25.75 5.23
C ARG A 169 18.59 24.25 5.47
N TRP A 170 17.71 23.85 6.40
CA TRP A 170 17.53 22.44 6.75
C TRP A 170 16.72 21.66 5.74
N MET A 171 15.79 22.30 5.04
CA MET A 171 15.07 21.71 3.91
C MET A 171 16.01 21.31 2.75
N ALA A 172 17.16 21.98 2.61
CA ALA A 172 18.15 21.65 1.58
C ALA A 172 19.04 20.44 1.94
N LEU A 173 18.99 19.96 3.18
CA LEU A 173 19.74 18.77 3.60
C LEU A 173 19.04 17.49 3.14
N THR A 174 19.81 16.41 2.99
CA THR A 174 19.29 15.11 2.55
C THR A 174 19.41 14.07 3.66
N ALA A 175 18.42 13.19 3.77
CA ALA A 175 18.45 12.06 4.70
C ALA A 175 19.74 11.20 4.57
N PRO A 176 20.22 10.81 3.36
CA PRO A 176 21.46 10.04 3.26
C PRO A 176 22.68 10.82 3.76
N ALA A 177 22.78 12.13 3.50
CA ALA A 177 23.89 12.93 4.00
C ALA A 177 23.90 13.02 5.54
N LEU A 178 22.72 13.21 6.14
CA LEU A 178 22.57 13.17 7.60
C LEU A 178 22.90 11.78 8.16
N ALA A 179 22.45 10.71 7.51
CA ALA A 179 22.74 9.33 7.92
C ALA A 179 24.24 9.04 7.96
N THR A 180 24.95 9.42 6.91
CA THR A 180 26.41 9.27 6.84
C THR A 180 27.11 10.12 7.90
N ARG A 181 26.71 11.39 8.05
CA ARG A 181 27.37 12.32 8.98
C ARG A 181 27.17 11.96 10.45
N TYR A 182 26.01 11.40 10.80
CA TYR A 182 25.61 11.13 12.19
C TYR A 182 25.58 9.63 12.53
N GLY A 183 26.20 8.77 11.71
CA GLY A 183 26.51 7.40 12.09
C GLY A 183 25.35 6.40 12.02
N TRP A 184 24.35 6.64 11.16
CA TRP A 184 23.21 5.73 10.97
C TRP A 184 23.01 5.34 9.50
N ALA A 185 24.08 5.34 8.71
CA ALA A 185 24.07 4.94 7.30
C ALA A 185 23.55 3.50 7.09
N ASP A 186 23.93 2.55 7.94
CA ASP A 186 23.48 1.15 7.84
C ASP A 186 21.96 1.03 7.99
N GLN A 187 21.39 1.77 8.96
CA GLN A 187 19.95 1.85 9.11
C GLN A 187 19.29 2.48 7.89
N TYR A 188 19.87 3.55 7.33
CA TYR A 188 19.36 4.16 6.11
C TYR A 188 19.39 3.19 4.93
N HIS A 189 20.46 2.40 4.76
CA HIS A 189 20.55 1.38 3.71
C HIS A 189 19.52 0.27 3.88
N ALA A 190 19.25 -0.16 5.11
CA ALA A 190 18.17 -1.11 5.39
C ALA A 190 16.80 -0.56 4.95
N LEU A 191 16.52 0.71 5.29
CA LEU A 191 15.29 1.40 4.85
C LEU A 191 15.24 1.55 3.33
N GLN A 192 16.36 1.81 2.65
CA GLN A 192 16.40 1.86 1.19
C GLN A 192 16.07 0.51 0.55
N SER A 193 16.60 -0.58 1.10
CA SER A 193 16.29 -1.93 0.62
C SER A 193 14.81 -2.23 0.81
N GLU A 194 14.25 -1.95 1.98
CA GLU A 194 12.83 -2.15 2.28
C GLU A 194 11.92 -1.34 1.35
N SER A 195 12.18 -0.04 1.17
CA SER A 195 11.37 0.82 0.30
C SER A 195 11.51 0.50 -1.19
N ASP A 196 12.56 -0.23 -1.55
CA ASP A 196 12.82 -0.69 -2.91
C ASP A 196 12.31 -2.13 -3.14
N MET A 197 11.57 -2.73 -2.20
CA MET A 197 10.94 -4.03 -2.40
C MET A 197 9.53 -3.89 -2.95
N HIS A 198 9.17 -4.80 -3.86
CA HIS A 198 7.78 -4.95 -4.31
C HIS A 198 6.94 -5.48 -3.14
N ARG A 199 5.72 -4.95 -2.99
CA ARG A 199 4.76 -5.40 -1.99
C ARG A 199 3.37 -5.44 -2.60
N ALA A 200 2.81 -6.64 -2.70
CA ALA A 200 1.43 -6.81 -3.11
C ALA A 200 0.47 -6.45 -1.96
N PRO A 201 -0.77 -6.02 -2.25
CA PRO A 201 -1.76 -5.83 -1.21
C PRO A 201 -2.02 -7.11 -0.43
N GLN A 202 -1.95 -7.03 0.89
CA GLN A 202 -1.99 -8.22 1.76
C GLN A 202 -3.31 -8.99 1.60
N ARG A 203 -4.43 -8.27 1.54
CA ARG A 203 -5.76 -8.88 1.40
C ARG A 203 -5.93 -9.60 0.06
N LEU A 204 -5.43 -9.01 -1.02
CA LEU A 204 -5.43 -9.63 -2.34
C LEU A 204 -4.58 -10.91 -2.34
N LEU A 205 -3.39 -10.86 -1.74
CA LEU A 205 -2.50 -12.00 -1.64
C LEU A 205 -3.12 -13.13 -0.78
N ALA A 206 -3.72 -12.81 0.37
CA ALA A 206 -4.39 -13.79 1.21
C ALA A 206 -5.56 -14.51 0.48
N ARG A 207 -6.34 -13.76 -0.31
CA ARG A 207 -7.40 -14.33 -1.15
C ARG A 207 -6.82 -15.22 -2.26
N ALA A 208 -5.73 -14.80 -2.91
CA ALA A 208 -5.06 -15.60 -3.93
C ALA A 208 -4.51 -16.91 -3.35
N THR A 209 -3.92 -16.89 -2.15
CA THR A 209 -3.47 -18.09 -1.43
C THR A 209 -4.64 -19.00 -1.08
N THR A 210 -5.77 -18.45 -0.63
CA THR A 210 -6.99 -19.25 -0.38
C THR A 210 -7.47 -19.91 -1.67
N GLY A 211 -7.53 -19.16 -2.78
CA GLY A 211 -7.88 -19.71 -4.08
C GLY A 211 -6.90 -20.77 -4.59
N TYR A 212 -5.63 -20.72 -4.20
CA TYR A 212 -4.66 -21.79 -4.51
C TYR A 212 -4.93 -23.05 -3.69
N ILE A 213 -5.24 -22.91 -2.40
CA ILE A 213 -5.67 -24.03 -1.56
C ILE A 213 -6.94 -24.67 -2.13
N GLU A 214 -7.83 -23.89 -2.74
CA GLU A 214 -9.04 -24.37 -3.40
C GLU A 214 -8.82 -24.82 -4.86
N SER A 215 -7.58 -24.84 -5.35
CA SER A 215 -7.23 -25.22 -6.74
C SER A 215 -7.87 -24.34 -7.83
N VAL A 216 -8.30 -23.12 -7.48
CA VAL A 216 -8.88 -22.12 -8.39
C VAL A 216 -7.81 -21.13 -8.91
N VAL A 217 -6.76 -20.89 -8.13
CA VAL A 217 -5.66 -19.96 -8.47
C VAL A 217 -4.37 -20.76 -8.62
N SER A 218 -3.66 -20.53 -9.73
CA SER A 218 -2.41 -21.23 -9.99
C SER A 218 -1.24 -20.64 -9.19
N LEU A 219 -0.19 -21.44 -8.98
CA LEU A 219 1.04 -21.01 -8.33
C LEU A 219 1.69 -19.84 -9.09
N GLU A 220 1.64 -19.85 -10.42
CA GLU A 220 2.18 -18.79 -11.29
C GLU A 220 1.41 -17.47 -11.15
N ALA A 221 0.12 -17.52 -10.80
CA ALA A 221 -0.65 -16.32 -10.51
C ALA A 221 -0.18 -15.67 -9.19
N ILE A 222 0.08 -16.49 -8.16
CA ILE A 222 0.64 -16.01 -6.89
C ILE A 222 2.05 -15.46 -7.08
N ALA A 223 2.89 -16.15 -7.84
CA ALA A 223 4.25 -15.70 -8.17
C ALA A 223 4.25 -14.33 -8.86
N ARG A 224 3.36 -14.13 -9.85
CA ARG A 224 3.17 -12.83 -10.51
C ARG A 224 2.72 -11.74 -9.54
N LEU A 225 1.77 -12.04 -8.66
CA LEU A 225 1.29 -11.07 -7.66
C LEU A 225 2.41 -10.64 -6.71
N ARG A 226 3.22 -11.61 -6.24
CA ARG A 226 4.36 -11.37 -5.34
C ARG A 226 5.61 -10.81 -6.03
N ALA A 227 5.60 -10.71 -7.37
CA ALA A 227 6.76 -10.38 -8.19
C ALA A 227 7.99 -11.27 -7.87
N THR A 228 7.77 -12.57 -7.71
CA THR A 228 8.80 -13.60 -7.45
C THR A 228 8.61 -14.79 -8.40
N THR A 229 9.44 -15.83 -8.27
CA THR A 229 9.34 -17.04 -9.11
C THR A 229 8.39 -18.08 -8.50
N PRO A 230 7.73 -18.93 -9.31
CA PRO A 230 6.91 -20.02 -8.81
C PRO A 230 7.67 -20.96 -7.87
N GLU A 231 8.96 -21.21 -8.11
CA GLU A 231 9.80 -22.08 -7.28
C GLU A 231 9.96 -21.51 -5.87
N GLN A 232 10.13 -20.19 -5.74
CA GLN A 232 10.19 -19.53 -4.43
C GLN A 232 8.84 -19.61 -3.72
N VAL A 233 7.73 -19.42 -4.44
CA VAL A 233 6.38 -19.56 -3.85
C VAL A 233 6.14 -20.99 -3.39
N GLN A 234 6.53 -21.98 -4.19
CA GLN A 234 6.41 -23.40 -3.81
C GLN A 234 7.23 -23.69 -2.55
N ALA A 235 8.48 -23.23 -2.48
CA ALA A 235 9.32 -23.44 -1.30
C ALA A 235 8.69 -22.83 -0.03
N ASP A 236 8.18 -21.61 -0.12
CA ASP A 236 7.51 -20.95 1.02
C ASP A 236 6.21 -21.70 1.42
N PHE A 237 5.47 -22.23 0.44
CA PHE A 237 4.24 -22.99 0.68
C PHE A 237 4.54 -24.36 1.30
N ASP A 238 5.56 -25.06 0.81
CA ASP A 238 6.02 -26.33 1.36
C ASP A 238 6.47 -26.16 2.82
N GLU A 239 7.24 -25.11 3.11
CA GLU A 239 7.67 -24.77 4.48
C GLU A 239 6.48 -24.47 5.39
N ALA A 240 5.44 -23.81 4.86
CA ALA A 240 4.21 -23.50 5.59
C ALA A 240 3.20 -24.67 5.64
N GLY A 241 3.46 -25.80 4.98
CA GLY A 241 2.53 -26.91 4.86
C GLY A 241 1.27 -26.59 4.05
N ILE A 242 1.34 -25.62 3.14
CA ILE A 242 0.24 -25.20 2.26
C ILE A 242 0.28 -26.07 1.00
N THR A 243 -0.74 -26.91 0.82
CA THR A 243 -0.93 -27.72 -0.39
C THR A 243 -2.30 -27.46 -0.99
N PRO A 244 -2.44 -27.50 -2.33
CA PRO A 244 -3.74 -27.40 -2.97
C PRO A 244 -4.63 -28.57 -2.58
N SER A 245 -5.93 -28.33 -2.43
CA SER A 245 -6.90 -29.39 -2.17
C SER A 245 -6.95 -30.31 -3.40
N PRO A 246 -7.04 -31.63 -3.21
CA PRO A 246 -7.21 -32.55 -4.32
C PRO A 246 -8.45 -32.11 -5.11
N THR A 247 -8.26 -31.85 -6.40
CA THR A 247 -9.37 -31.50 -7.28
C THR A 247 -10.28 -32.72 -7.38
N ASP A 248 -11.60 -32.51 -7.31
CA ASP A 248 -12.64 -33.57 -7.47
C ASP A 248 -12.57 -34.31 -8.82
N THR A 249 -11.58 -34.03 -9.67
CA THR A 249 -11.24 -34.79 -10.87
C THR A 249 -10.82 -36.23 -10.58
N ASP A 250 -10.50 -36.56 -9.32
CA ASP A 250 -10.31 -37.93 -8.83
C ASP A 250 -11.60 -38.57 -8.28
N LEU A 251 -12.78 -38.01 -8.56
CA LEU A 251 -13.97 -38.86 -8.61
C LEU A 251 -13.80 -39.75 -9.84
N PRO A 252 -13.66 -41.09 -9.69
CA PRO A 252 -13.79 -41.98 -10.82
C PRO A 252 -15.22 -41.80 -11.35
N TRP A 253 -15.38 -40.92 -12.33
CA TRP A 253 -16.39 -41.11 -13.34
C TRP A 253 -16.26 -42.58 -13.74
N ALA A 254 -17.33 -43.33 -13.46
CA ALA A 254 -17.40 -44.78 -13.57
C ALA A 254 -16.53 -45.24 -14.75
N ALA A 255 -15.63 -46.22 -14.52
CA ALA A 255 -14.83 -46.74 -15.63
C ALA A 255 -15.78 -47.12 -16.77
N ALA A 256 -15.34 -47.05 -18.03
CA ALA A 256 -16.21 -47.45 -19.15
C ALA A 256 -16.79 -48.87 -18.96
N ASP A 257 -16.11 -49.70 -18.15
CA ASP A 257 -16.51 -51.06 -17.76
C ASP A 257 -17.62 -51.10 -16.68
N ASP A 258 -17.87 -50.01 -15.97
CA ASP A 258 -18.92 -49.86 -14.93
C ASP A 258 -20.26 -49.35 -15.50
N LEU A 259 -20.30 -49.02 -16.80
CA LEU A 259 -21.56 -48.70 -17.48
C LEU A 259 -22.35 -50.00 -17.70
N PRO A 260 -23.64 -50.07 -17.29
CA PRO A 260 -24.47 -51.20 -17.68
C PRO A 260 -24.50 -51.31 -19.20
N ALA A 261 -24.37 -52.52 -19.74
CA ALA A 261 -24.46 -52.77 -21.18
C ALA A 261 -25.75 -52.11 -21.70
N GLY A 262 -25.58 -51.06 -22.51
CA GLY A 262 -26.70 -50.28 -23.03
C GLY A 262 -27.64 -51.20 -23.80
N ASP A 263 -28.94 -51.10 -23.51
CA ASP A 263 -29.96 -51.69 -24.35
C ASP A 263 -29.88 -51.01 -25.72
N ASN A 264 -29.49 -51.77 -26.73
CA ASN A 264 -29.37 -51.28 -28.11
C ASN A 264 -30.71 -51.34 -28.86
N ASP A 265 -31.82 -51.54 -28.15
CA ASP A 265 -33.16 -51.43 -28.70
C ASP A 265 -33.55 -49.95 -28.90
N PHE A 266 -33.27 -49.44 -30.09
CA PHE A 266 -33.67 -48.10 -30.54
C PHE A 266 -34.99 -48.12 -31.34
N SER A 267 -35.78 -49.20 -31.28
CA SER A 267 -37.01 -49.34 -32.06
C SER A 267 -38.07 -48.26 -31.78
N ASP A 268 -38.00 -47.61 -30.62
CA ASP A 268 -38.86 -46.46 -30.27
C ASP A 268 -38.57 -45.19 -31.09
N LEU A 269 -37.41 -45.08 -31.75
CA LEU A 269 -37.05 -43.90 -32.57
C LEU A 269 -37.58 -43.97 -34.01
N ASP A 270 -37.92 -45.17 -34.49
CA ASP A 270 -38.49 -45.36 -35.84
C ASP A 270 -39.98 -44.93 -35.91
N ALA A 271 -40.63 -44.69 -34.77
CA ALA A 271 -42.03 -44.27 -34.69
C ALA A 271 -42.28 -42.78 -34.99
N LEU A 272 -41.25 -42.01 -35.35
CA LEU A 272 -41.33 -40.56 -35.58
C LEU A 272 -41.38 -40.13 -37.05
N ASP A 273 -41.33 -41.07 -38.01
CA ASP A 273 -41.21 -40.75 -39.44
C ASP A 273 -42.44 -41.11 -40.31
N GLU A 274 -43.59 -41.44 -39.71
CA GLU A 274 -44.84 -41.59 -40.48
C GLU A 274 -45.57 -40.24 -40.66
N PRO A 275 -45.83 -39.79 -41.90
CA PRO A 275 -46.60 -38.57 -42.15
C PRO A 275 -48.08 -38.78 -41.79
N PRO A 276 -48.80 -37.71 -41.35
CA PRO A 276 -50.21 -37.83 -40.99
C PRO A 276 -51.06 -38.24 -42.20
N GLY A 277 -51.53 -39.48 -42.19
CA GLY A 277 -52.46 -40.02 -43.18
C GLY A 277 -53.81 -39.32 -43.13
N THR A 278 -54.17 -38.71 -44.26
CA THR A 278 -55.46 -38.14 -44.58
C THR A 278 -56.58 -39.19 -44.69
N SER A 279 -57.75 -38.83 -44.15
CA SER A 279 -59.10 -39.39 -44.33
C SER A 279 -59.49 -40.61 -43.49
#